data_AF-A0A418M5K8-F1
#
_entry.id   AF-A0A418M5K8-F1
#
_cell.length_a   1.000
_cell.length_b   1.000
_cell.length_c   1.000
_cell.angle_alpha   90.00
_cell.angle_beta   90.00
_cell.angle_gamma   90.00
#
_symmetry.space_group_name_H-M   'P 1'
#
loop_
_entity.id
_entity.type
_entity.pdbx_description
1 polymer ?
#
loop_
_entity_poly.entity_id
_entity_poly.type
_entity_poly.pdbx_seq_one_letter_code
_entity_poly.pdbx_strand_id
1 'polypeptide(L)'
;MKLSVLLLLPFSLFTESIAQSPRQVSRYMVPVAAHYRQLAVINATARSEQKWMDTIRFPIAKASAASQAALKLPTNYVQSFNSELRLPTPPANSSARTRAELDYLLRVQQYRKPEEIEEAKVLAEVYYIPMLTDTTHPHYRANIPSLFYVGSPTGNWFNAQNLPTLTKLLQRVHQDASHTYYSLKYQYNRPRPYQLESRLQPMEQATSPSYPSSHGAAAYVNAYLFSELEPQLAPLYLTKAFQVTHSREILGVDYPSDGEGARIWARRFVNYLLGNPTFQKDWKVARAEWKQVRKVHPITY
;
A
#
# COMPACT_ATOMS: atom_id res chain seq x y z
N MET A 1 47.33 41.53 50.60
CA MET A 1 48.06 40.71 49.61
C MET A 1 47.06 39.85 48.85
N LYS A 2 47.20 39.84 47.50
CA LYS A 2 46.45 39.10 46.46
C LYS A 2 45.42 39.94 45.68
N LEU A 3 45.94 40.63 44.65
CA LEU A 3 45.21 41.08 43.47
C LEU A 3 44.81 39.84 42.66
N SER A 4 43.52 39.70 42.34
CA SER A 4 43.05 38.74 41.34
C SER A 4 42.79 39.50 40.03
N VAL A 5 43.66 39.25 39.05
CA VAL A 5 43.53 39.73 37.67
C VAL A 5 42.48 38.87 36.96
N LEU A 6 41.39 39.48 36.50
CA LEU A 6 40.37 38.83 35.69
C LEU A 6 40.80 38.89 34.21
N LEU A 7 41.18 37.75 33.63
CA LEU A 7 41.56 37.62 32.22
C LEU A 7 40.29 37.54 31.36
N LEU A 8 40.06 38.51 30.50
CA LEU A 8 39.02 38.47 29.47
C LEU A 8 39.53 37.70 28.24
N LEU A 9 38.98 36.51 27.99
CA LEU A 9 39.18 35.76 26.75
C LEU A 9 38.20 36.25 25.66
N PRO A 10 38.63 36.45 24.41
CA PRO A 10 37.74 36.85 23.33
C PRO A 10 36.90 35.66 22.86
N PHE A 11 35.59 35.86 22.79
CA PHE A 11 34.63 34.92 22.20
C PHE A 11 34.81 34.95 20.67
N SER A 12 35.49 33.96 20.10
CA SER A 12 35.53 33.74 18.65
C SER A 12 34.21 33.15 18.18
N LEU A 13 33.46 33.91 17.37
CA LEU A 13 32.26 33.45 16.67
C LEU A 13 32.64 32.46 15.57
N PHE A 14 32.54 31.17 15.85
CA PHE A 14 32.49 30.14 14.82
C PHE A 14 31.08 30.12 14.22
N THR A 15 30.92 30.68 13.03
CA THR A 15 29.73 30.45 12.21
C THR A 15 29.87 29.08 11.53
N GLU A 16 29.43 28.02 12.22
CA GLU A 16 29.20 26.74 11.55
C GLU A 16 28.00 26.88 10.61
N SER A 17 28.30 26.91 9.31
CA SER A 17 27.32 26.66 8.26
C SER A 17 26.82 25.22 8.41
N ILE A 18 25.68 25.05 9.09
CA ILE A 18 24.96 23.78 9.12
C ILE A 18 24.39 23.57 7.73
N ALA A 19 25.15 22.85 6.89
CA ALA A 19 24.63 22.21 5.71
C ALA A 19 23.45 21.32 6.15
N GLN A 20 22.23 21.71 5.74
CA GLN A 20 21.03 20.92 5.98
C GLN A 20 21.20 19.57 5.30
N SER A 21 21.41 18.53 6.11
CA SER A 21 21.25 17.15 5.66
C SER A 21 19.84 17.00 5.06
N PRO A 22 19.66 16.23 3.97
CA PRO A 22 18.35 16.06 3.35
C PRO A 22 17.41 15.47 4.40
N ARG A 23 16.42 16.29 4.80
CA ARG A 23 15.41 15.99 5.81
C ARG A 23 14.99 14.53 5.75
N GLN A 24 15.24 13.80 6.84
CA GLN A 24 14.43 12.65 7.20
C GLN A 24 13.02 13.19 7.49
N VAL A 25 12.24 13.43 6.44
CA VAL A 25 10.83 13.79 6.58
C VAL A 25 10.18 12.54 7.18
N SER A 26 9.94 12.54 8.49
CA SER A 26 9.06 11.58 9.14
C SER A 26 7.67 11.79 8.57
N ARG A 27 7.41 11.19 7.40
CA ARG A 27 6.14 11.28 6.70
C ARG A 27 5.16 10.37 7.42
N TYR A 28 4.04 10.96 7.83
CA TYR A 28 3.03 10.36 8.69
C TYR A 28 2.66 8.95 8.21
N MET A 29 2.94 7.92 9.02
CA MET A 29 2.21 6.66 8.91
C MET A 29 0.90 6.85 9.65
N VAL A 30 -0.21 6.59 8.95
CA VAL A 30 -1.53 6.60 9.58
C VAL A 30 -1.55 5.56 10.71
N PRO A 31 -2.27 5.83 11.81
CA PRO A 31 -2.56 4.81 12.80
C PRO A 31 -3.13 3.55 12.15
N VAL A 32 -2.62 2.41 12.59
CA VAL A 32 -3.12 1.09 12.22
C VAL A 32 -4.61 1.00 12.57
N ALA A 33 -5.42 0.39 11.70
CA ALA A 33 -6.85 0.18 11.95
C ALA A 33 -7.09 -0.59 13.26
N ALA A 34 -8.22 -0.35 13.93
CA ALA A 34 -8.44 -0.85 15.29
C ALA A 34 -8.32 -2.38 15.41
N HIS A 35 -8.93 -3.14 14.48
CA HIS A 35 -8.85 -4.60 14.49
C HIS A 35 -7.44 -5.11 14.17
N TYR A 36 -6.70 -4.44 13.26
CA TYR A 36 -5.28 -4.75 13.02
C TYR A 36 -4.45 -4.56 14.29
N ARG A 37 -4.66 -3.47 15.06
CA ARG A 37 -3.91 -3.24 16.30
C ARG A 37 -4.13 -4.35 17.33
N GLN A 38 -5.38 -4.78 17.49
CA GLN A 38 -5.73 -5.87 18.43
C GLN A 38 -5.10 -7.20 18.02
N LEU A 39 -5.03 -7.50 16.72
CA LEU A 39 -4.42 -8.74 16.22
C LEU A 39 -2.89 -8.67 16.22
N ALA A 40 -2.31 -7.48 16.00
CA ALA A 40 -0.86 -7.29 15.89
C ALA A 40 -0.10 -7.56 17.20
N VAL A 41 -0.75 -7.48 18.36
CA VAL A 41 -0.12 -7.82 19.65
C VAL A 41 -0.05 -9.32 19.91
N ILE A 42 -0.81 -10.13 19.17
CA ILE A 42 -0.83 -11.59 19.31
C ILE A 42 0.44 -12.18 18.72
N ASN A 43 1.02 -13.22 19.33
CA ASN A 43 2.27 -13.82 18.87
C ASN A 43 2.16 -14.41 17.44
N ALA A 44 3.05 -13.96 16.54
CA ALA A 44 3.15 -14.39 15.14
C ALA A 44 4.17 -15.51 14.87
N THR A 45 4.91 -15.96 15.89
CA THR A 45 5.89 -17.05 15.73
C THR A 45 5.21 -18.39 15.55
N ALA A 46 5.88 -19.29 14.81
CA ALA A 46 5.44 -20.66 14.62
C ALA A 46 5.27 -21.38 15.97
N ARG A 47 4.24 -22.23 16.06
CA ARG A 47 3.99 -23.11 17.21
C ARG A 47 4.36 -24.55 16.86
N SER A 48 4.98 -25.26 17.80
CA SER A 48 5.38 -26.67 17.61
C SER A 48 4.19 -27.59 17.32
N GLU A 49 3.08 -27.38 18.04
CA GLU A 49 1.87 -28.21 18.00
C GLU A 49 1.17 -28.24 16.62
N GLN A 50 1.50 -27.31 15.71
CA GLN A 50 0.88 -27.19 14.39
C GLN A 50 1.89 -26.90 13.27
N LYS A 51 3.16 -27.32 13.46
CA LYS A 51 4.26 -27.03 12.52
C LYS A 51 3.98 -27.47 11.07
N TRP A 52 3.16 -28.49 10.86
CA TRP A 52 2.74 -28.93 9.53
C TRP A 52 1.99 -27.83 8.75
N MET A 53 1.29 -26.92 9.42
CA MET A 53 0.62 -25.80 8.75
C MET A 53 1.62 -24.86 8.06
N ASP A 54 2.84 -24.75 8.59
CA ASP A 54 3.89 -23.90 8.02
C ASP A 54 4.53 -24.48 6.75
N THR A 55 4.13 -25.69 6.32
CA THR A 55 4.49 -26.24 5.00
C THR A 55 3.49 -25.86 3.91
N ILE A 56 2.28 -25.41 4.29
CA ILE A 56 1.22 -25.05 3.34
C ILE A 56 1.59 -23.77 2.60
N ARG A 57 1.45 -23.79 1.28
CA ARG A 57 1.75 -22.68 0.37
C ARG A 57 0.58 -22.43 -0.56
N PHE A 58 0.53 -21.24 -1.15
CA PHE A 58 -0.40 -21.00 -2.25
C PHE A 58 -0.02 -21.91 -3.44
N PRO A 59 -1.00 -22.60 -4.07
CA PRO A 59 -0.76 -23.46 -5.21
C PRO A 59 -0.46 -22.60 -6.44
N ILE A 60 0.82 -22.47 -6.81
CA ILE A 60 1.28 -21.60 -7.91
C ILE A 60 0.61 -21.95 -9.25
N ALA A 61 0.19 -23.19 -9.45
CA ALA A 61 -0.58 -23.60 -10.63
C ALA A 61 -1.94 -22.87 -10.76
N LYS A 62 -2.48 -22.30 -9.67
CA LYS A 62 -3.69 -21.45 -9.66
C LYS A 62 -3.38 -19.96 -9.83
N ALA A 63 -2.12 -19.58 -10.06
CA ALA A 63 -1.75 -18.17 -10.25
C ALA A 63 -2.17 -17.66 -11.63
N SER A 64 -2.78 -16.48 -11.70
CA SER A 64 -3.17 -15.87 -12.98
C SER A 64 -1.96 -15.48 -13.83
N ALA A 65 -2.12 -15.51 -15.15
CA ALA A 65 -1.10 -15.02 -16.08
C ALA A 65 -0.69 -13.57 -15.78
N ALA A 66 -1.66 -12.71 -15.41
CA ALA A 66 -1.40 -11.32 -15.04
C ALA A 66 -0.48 -11.19 -13.82
N SER A 67 -0.73 -11.95 -12.75
CA SER A 67 0.13 -11.92 -11.55
C SER A 67 1.56 -12.41 -11.83
N GLN A 68 1.73 -13.40 -12.70
CA GLN A 68 3.04 -13.90 -13.10
C GLN A 68 3.75 -12.94 -14.06
N ALA A 69 3.01 -12.32 -14.99
CA ALA A 69 3.54 -11.32 -15.91
C ALA A 69 4.05 -10.07 -15.16
N ALA A 70 3.43 -9.73 -14.02
CA ALA A 70 3.88 -8.62 -13.18
C ALA A 70 5.35 -8.74 -12.74
N LEU A 71 5.84 -9.97 -12.52
CA LEU A 71 7.24 -10.24 -12.16
C LEU A 71 8.24 -9.85 -13.26
N LYS A 72 7.77 -9.73 -14.51
CA LYS A 72 8.59 -9.43 -15.69
C LYS A 72 8.41 -8.00 -16.19
N LEU A 73 7.59 -7.18 -15.51
CA LEU A 73 7.39 -5.79 -15.89
C LEU A 73 8.72 -5.03 -15.85
N PRO A 74 9.08 -4.28 -16.91
CA PRO A 74 10.22 -3.38 -16.83
C PRO A 74 9.90 -2.28 -15.81
N THR A 75 10.80 -2.00 -14.88
CA THR A 75 10.60 -0.95 -13.88
C THR A 75 11.06 0.40 -14.40
N ASN A 76 10.45 1.48 -13.89
CA ASN A 76 10.67 2.87 -14.30
C ASN A 76 11.56 3.63 -13.30
N TYR A 77 11.42 3.33 -12.01
CA TYR A 77 12.04 4.01 -10.88
C TYR A 77 12.74 3.04 -9.94
N VAL A 78 12.23 1.81 -9.80
CA VAL A 78 12.83 0.75 -8.99
C VAL A 78 13.97 0.10 -9.76
N GLN A 79 15.22 0.39 -9.40
CA GLN A 79 16.40 -0.16 -10.09
C GLN A 79 16.81 -1.53 -9.56
N SER A 80 16.61 -1.78 -8.26
CA SER A 80 16.83 -3.09 -7.64
C SER A 80 15.90 -3.25 -6.44
N PHE A 81 15.47 -4.49 -6.19
CA PHE A 81 14.71 -4.82 -4.98
C PHE A 81 15.67 -4.78 -3.77
N ASN A 82 15.77 -3.61 -3.13
CA ASN A 82 16.69 -3.40 -2.02
C ASN A 82 16.00 -3.58 -0.65
N SER A 83 16.76 -3.41 0.43
CA SER A 83 16.27 -3.55 1.81
C SER A 83 15.12 -2.59 2.16
N GLU A 84 14.99 -1.46 1.46
CA GLU A 84 13.97 -0.44 1.75
C GLU A 84 12.56 -0.91 1.42
N LEU A 85 12.42 -1.83 0.47
CA LEU A 85 11.12 -2.40 0.05
C LEU A 85 10.79 -3.73 0.73
N ARG A 86 11.66 -4.22 1.63
CA ARG A 86 11.38 -5.46 2.39
C ARG A 86 10.21 -5.26 3.34
N LEU A 87 9.44 -6.32 3.55
CA LEU A 87 8.46 -6.44 4.61
C LEU A 87 8.97 -7.40 5.70
N PRO A 88 8.44 -7.30 6.94
CA PRO A 88 8.51 -8.45 7.84
C PRO A 88 7.82 -9.64 7.18
N THR A 89 8.31 -10.84 7.47
CA THR A 89 7.62 -12.08 7.10
C THR A 89 6.18 -12.05 7.62
N PRO A 90 5.20 -12.59 6.87
CA PRO A 90 3.85 -12.73 7.39
C PRO A 90 3.86 -13.60 8.66
N PRO A 91 2.81 -13.51 9.49
CA PRO A 91 2.63 -14.43 10.61
C PRO A 91 2.73 -15.88 10.14
N ALA A 92 3.41 -16.73 10.90
CA ALA A 92 3.51 -18.15 10.57
C ALA A 92 2.10 -18.76 10.51
N ASN A 93 1.86 -19.71 9.61
CA ASN A 93 0.54 -20.33 9.45
C ASN A 93 0.08 -20.99 10.76
N SER A 94 1.00 -21.59 11.50
CA SER A 94 0.77 -22.22 12.81
C SER A 94 0.68 -21.25 13.99
N SER A 95 0.87 -19.94 13.77
CA SER A 95 0.96 -18.97 14.85
C SER A 95 -0.38 -18.67 15.52
N ALA A 96 -0.31 -18.17 16.75
CA ALA A 96 -1.45 -17.65 17.50
C ALA A 96 -2.18 -16.55 16.71
N ARG A 97 -1.40 -15.68 16.04
CA ARG A 97 -1.93 -14.56 15.26
C ARG A 97 -2.71 -15.05 14.05
N THR A 98 -2.19 -16.00 13.28
CA THR A 98 -2.93 -16.56 12.13
C THR A 98 -4.23 -17.20 12.57
N ARG A 99 -4.26 -17.96 13.67
CA ARG A 99 -5.51 -18.49 14.22
C ARG A 99 -6.52 -17.40 14.57
N ALA A 100 -6.08 -16.34 15.26
CA ALA A 100 -6.95 -15.22 15.62
C ALA A 100 -7.48 -14.45 14.40
N GLU A 101 -6.66 -14.32 13.35
CA GLU A 101 -7.07 -13.73 12.07
C GLU A 101 -8.15 -14.58 11.37
N LEU A 102 -7.98 -15.90 11.34
CA LEU A 102 -8.98 -16.82 10.78
C LEU A 102 -10.29 -16.78 11.59
N ASP A 103 -10.22 -16.70 12.91
CA ASP A 103 -11.41 -16.55 13.77
C ASP A 103 -12.13 -15.22 13.53
N TYR A 104 -11.38 -14.14 13.29
CA TYR A 104 -11.95 -12.87 12.87
C TYR A 104 -12.66 -12.99 11.52
N LEU A 105 -12.05 -13.61 10.51
CA LEU A 105 -12.67 -13.78 9.19
C LEU A 105 -13.93 -14.65 9.25
N LEU A 106 -13.97 -15.67 10.12
CA LEU A 106 -15.18 -16.46 10.35
C LEU A 106 -16.31 -15.61 10.95
N ARG A 107 -15.99 -14.70 11.87
CA ARG A 107 -16.98 -13.74 12.40
C ARG A 107 -17.45 -12.77 11.32
N VAL A 108 -16.53 -12.23 10.51
CA VAL A 108 -16.90 -11.36 9.37
C VAL A 108 -17.82 -12.12 8.42
N GLN A 109 -17.51 -13.36 8.06
CA GLN A 109 -18.38 -14.19 7.22
C GLN A 109 -19.76 -14.42 7.83
N GLN A 110 -19.83 -14.64 9.15
CA GLN A 110 -21.08 -14.89 9.86
C GLN A 110 -21.99 -13.65 9.95
N TYR A 111 -21.40 -12.46 10.08
CA TYR A 111 -22.14 -11.23 10.40
C TYR A 111 -22.15 -10.16 9.30
N ARG A 112 -21.40 -10.34 8.20
CA ARG A 112 -21.42 -9.42 7.06
C ARG A 112 -22.83 -9.32 6.47
N LYS A 113 -23.29 -8.10 6.27
CA LYS A 113 -24.60 -7.79 5.69
C LYS A 113 -24.56 -7.82 4.16
N PRO A 114 -25.70 -8.02 3.47
CA PRO A 114 -25.75 -7.96 2.01
C PRO A 114 -25.15 -6.68 1.43
N GLU A 115 -25.38 -5.54 2.07
CA GLU A 115 -24.89 -4.24 1.58
C GLU A 115 -23.36 -4.15 1.68
N GLU A 116 -22.76 -4.69 2.75
CA GLU A 116 -21.30 -4.75 2.92
C GLU A 116 -20.65 -5.67 1.88
N ILE A 117 -21.33 -6.77 1.50
CA ILE A 117 -20.87 -7.67 0.44
C ILE A 117 -20.87 -6.95 -0.92
N GLU A 118 -21.97 -6.26 -1.25
CA GLU A 118 -22.07 -5.55 -2.53
C GLU A 118 -21.06 -4.39 -2.61
N GLU A 119 -20.89 -3.62 -1.53
CA GLU A 119 -19.83 -2.61 -1.47
C GLU A 119 -18.44 -3.24 -1.62
N ALA A 120 -18.17 -4.37 -0.94
CA ALA A 120 -16.89 -5.04 -1.03
C ALA A 120 -16.58 -5.55 -2.44
N LYS A 121 -17.59 -6.05 -3.17
CA LYS A 121 -17.46 -6.44 -4.59
C LYS A 121 -17.15 -5.24 -5.48
N VAL A 122 -17.79 -4.09 -5.25
CA VAL A 122 -17.46 -2.87 -6.01
C VAL A 122 -16.02 -2.43 -5.72
N LEU A 123 -15.60 -2.46 -4.46
CA LEU A 123 -14.24 -2.08 -4.06
C LEU A 123 -13.17 -3.06 -4.56
N ALA A 124 -13.52 -4.34 -4.75
CA ALA A 124 -12.66 -5.35 -5.36
C ALA A 124 -12.28 -5.00 -6.80
N GLU A 125 -13.14 -4.28 -7.53
CA GLU A 125 -12.87 -3.85 -8.90
C GLU A 125 -11.93 -2.65 -8.99
N VAL A 126 -11.63 -1.99 -7.85
CA VAL A 126 -10.70 -0.87 -7.78
C VAL A 126 -9.26 -1.38 -7.83
N TYR A 127 -8.81 -1.68 -9.04
CA TYR A 127 -7.47 -2.17 -9.29
C TYR A 127 -6.97 -1.72 -10.67
N TYR A 128 -5.70 -1.35 -10.75
CA TYR A 128 -5.03 -1.05 -12.02
C TYR A 128 -4.16 -2.24 -12.44
N ILE A 129 -4.36 -2.72 -13.67
CA ILE A 129 -3.59 -3.77 -14.32
C ILE A 129 -2.63 -3.10 -15.30
N PRO A 130 -1.31 -3.07 -15.00
CA PRO A 130 -0.32 -2.55 -15.95
C PRO A 130 -0.36 -3.33 -17.27
N MET A 131 -0.15 -2.61 -18.38
CA MET A 131 -0.12 -3.17 -19.73
C MET A 131 -1.41 -3.84 -20.22
N LEU A 132 -2.55 -3.64 -19.55
CA LEU A 132 -3.83 -4.09 -20.07
C LEU A 132 -4.19 -3.29 -21.33
N THR A 133 -4.11 -3.94 -22.48
CA THR A 133 -4.46 -3.37 -23.80
C THR A 133 -5.69 -4.00 -24.43
N ASP A 134 -6.10 -5.20 -23.98
CA ASP A 134 -7.29 -5.88 -24.47
C ASP A 134 -8.56 -5.13 -24.07
N THR A 135 -9.23 -4.57 -25.07
CA THR A 135 -10.44 -3.77 -24.91
C THR A 135 -11.67 -4.58 -24.51
N THR A 136 -11.61 -5.90 -24.67
CA THR A 136 -12.69 -6.84 -24.30
C THR A 136 -12.59 -7.31 -22.85
N HIS A 137 -11.46 -7.07 -22.19
CA HIS A 137 -11.24 -7.47 -20.81
C HIS A 137 -12.24 -6.75 -19.87
N PRO A 138 -12.87 -7.45 -18.90
CA PRO A 138 -13.91 -6.86 -18.03
C PRO A 138 -13.44 -5.60 -17.29
N HIS A 139 -12.18 -5.58 -16.85
CA HIS A 139 -11.60 -4.42 -16.16
C HIS A 139 -11.15 -3.29 -17.09
N TYR A 140 -11.18 -3.43 -18.43
CA TYR A 140 -10.61 -2.45 -19.35
C TYR A 140 -11.18 -1.04 -19.13
N ARG A 141 -12.51 -0.92 -19.00
CA ARG A 141 -13.19 0.37 -18.79
C ARG A 141 -12.88 0.99 -17.43
N ALA A 142 -12.73 0.16 -16.40
CA ALA A 142 -12.46 0.61 -15.03
C ALA A 142 -10.95 0.84 -14.77
N ASN A 143 -10.05 0.31 -15.60
CA ASN A 143 -8.62 0.26 -15.34
C ASN A 143 -8.00 1.63 -15.06
N ILE A 144 -8.17 2.60 -15.97
CA ILE A 144 -7.65 3.96 -15.80
C ILE A 144 -8.37 4.73 -14.68
N PRO A 145 -9.72 4.72 -14.59
CA PRO A 145 -10.43 5.30 -13.45
C PRO A 145 -9.98 4.80 -12.08
N SER A 146 -9.60 3.51 -11.95
CA SER A 146 -9.11 2.92 -10.70
C SER A 146 -7.86 3.62 -10.14
N LEU A 147 -7.03 4.23 -11.00
CA LEU A 147 -5.87 5.02 -10.55
C LEU A 147 -6.28 6.23 -9.69
N PHE A 148 -7.52 6.74 -9.87
CA PHE A 148 -8.01 7.95 -9.21
C PHE A 148 -9.08 7.68 -8.15
N TYR A 149 -9.61 6.47 -8.03
CA TYR A 149 -10.71 6.13 -7.11
C TYR A 149 -10.48 6.64 -5.68
N VAL A 150 -9.30 6.36 -5.13
CA VAL A 150 -8.91 6.74 -3.76
C VAL A 150 -8.80 8.25 -3.59
N GLY A 151 -8.53 8.98 -4.69
CA GLY A 151 -8.48 10.44 -4.74
C GLY A 151 -9.83 11.12 -4.94
N SER A 152 -10.94 10.38 -5.05
CA SER A 152 -12.29 10.95 -5.22
C SER A 152 -12.70 12.04 -4.20
N PRO A 153 -12.24 12.06 -2.93
CA PRO A 153 -12.52 13.17 -2.02
C PRO A 153 -12.01 14.54 -2.50
N THR A 154 -11.06 14.58 -3.44
CA THR A 154 -10.57 15.82 -4.06
C THR A 154 -11.64 16.50 -4.93
N GLY A 155 -12.65 15.75 -5.38
CA GLY A 155 -13.73 16.21 -6.25
C GLY A 155 -13.70 15.57 -7.64
N ASN A 156 -14.83 15.68 -8.35
CA ASN A 156 -15.06 15.00 -9.64
C ASN A 156 -14.05 15.39 -10.75
N TRP A 157 -13.39 16.54 -10.62
CA TRP A 157 -12.38 16.99 -11.56
C TRP A 157 -11.05 16.22 -11.42
N PHE A 158 -10.80 15.54 -10.29
CA PHE A 158 -9.57 14.80 -10.04
C PHE A 158 -9.62 13.42 -10.71
N ASN A 159 -9.44 13.42 -12.03
CA ASN A 159 -9.58 12.25 -12.89
C ASN A 159 -8.55 12.26 -14.02
N ALA A 160 -8.48 11.16 -14.77
CA ALA A 160 -7.48 10.96 -15.80
C ALA A 160 -7.61 11.92 -17.00
N GLN A 161 -8.83 12.36 -17.31
CA GLN A 161 -9.12 13.28 -18.41
C GLN A 161 -8.53 14.68 -18.12
N ASN A 162 -8.68 15.15 -16.89
CA ASN A 162 -8.22 16.47 -16.47
C ASN A 162 -6.74 16.48 -16.03
N LEU A 163 -6.19 15.32 -15.67
CA LEU A 163 -4.83 15.19 -15.16
C LEU A 163 -4.02 14.14 -15.97
N PRO A 164 -3.82 14.34 -17.30
CA PRO A 164 -3.17 13.36 -18.15
C PRO A 164 -1.69 13.13 -17.81
N THR A 165 -0.98 14.14 -17.31
CA THR A 165 0.41 14.01 -16.88
C THR A 165 0.52 13.23 -15.59
N LEU A 166 -0.33 13.53 -14.60
CA LEU A 166 -0.42 12.72 -13.38
C LEU A 166 -0.82 11.28 -13.70
N THR A 167 -1.73 11.06 -14.65
CA THR A 167 -2.14 9.72 -15.09
C THR A 167 -0.94 8.91 -15.59
N LYS A 168 -0.14 9.47 -16.51
CA LYS A 168 1.07 8.81 -17.02
C LYS A 168 2.06 8.48 -15.91
N LEU A 169 2.23 9.38 -14.94
CA LEU A 169 3.08 9.13 -13.78
C LEU A 169 2.52 7.97 -12.92
N LEU A 170 1.22 7.97 -12.61
CA LEU A 170 0.59 6.91 -11.84
C LEU A 170 0.70 5.55 -12.54
N GLN A 171 0.55 5.48 -13.87
CA GLN A 171 0.74 4.25 -14.63
C GLN A 171 2.17 3.68 -14.46
N ARG A 172 3.20 4.52 -14.53
CA ARG A 172 4.61 4.13 -14.32
C ARG A 172 4.86 3.70 -12.88
N VAL A 173 4.31 4.44 -11.91
CA VAL A 173 4.38 4.09 -10.48
C VAL A 173 3.75 2.73 -10.22
N HIS A 174 2.57 2.45 -10.78
CA HIS A 174 1.85 1.20 -10.55
C HIS A 174 2.45 0.01 -11.29
N GLN A 175 3.16 0.23 -12.40
CA GLN A 175 3.97 -0.80 -13.04
C GLN A 175 5.08 -1.28 -12.09
N ASP A 176 5.81 -0.35 -11.48
CA ASP A 176 6.85 -0.63 -10.49
C ASP A 176 6.26 -1.24 -9.21
N ALA A 177 5.12 -0.71 -8.74
CA ALA A 177 4.41 -1.25 -7.59
C ALA A 177 4.02 -2.71 -7.82
N SER A 178 3.41 -3.00 -8.97
CA SER A 178 2.99 -4.36 -9.35
C SER A 178 4.18 -5.32 -9.35
N HIS A 179 5.28 -4.95 -10.00
CA HIS A 179 6.49 -5.76 -10.00
C HIS A 179 6.96 -6.11 -8.57
N THR A 180 6.98 -5.12 -7.69
CA THR A 180 7.58 -5.24 -6.35
C THR A 180 6.70 -5.96 -5.34
N TYR A 181 5.39 -5.66 -5.25
CA TYR A 181 4.52 -6.41 -4.33
C TYR A 181 4.23 -7.84 -4.82
N TYR A 182 4.19 -8.10 -6.14
CA TYR A 182 4.10 -9.48 -6.62
C TYR A 182 5.39 -10.25 -6.32
N SER A 183 6.57 -9.63 -6.46
CA SER A 183 7.83 -10.28 -6.04
C SER A 183 7.79 -10.71 -4.57
N LEU A 184 7.26 -9.85 -3.68
CA LEU A 184 7.04 -10.22 -2.27
C LEU A 184 6.01 -11.34 -2.10
N LYS A 185 4.88 -11.29 -2.82
CA LYS A 185 3.86 -12.35 -2.79
C LYS A 185 4.44 -13.72 -3.14
N TYR A 186 5.22 -13.82 -4.21
CA TYR A 186 5.84 -15.07 -4.62
C TYR A 186 7.01 -15.48 -3.73
N GLN A 187 7.73 -14.51 -3.14
CA GLN A 187 8.78 -14.79 -2.16
C GLN A 187 8.21 -15.45 -0.88
N TYR A 188 7.14 -14.89 -0.31
CA TYR A 188 6.54 -15.44 0.91
C TYR A 188 5.62 -16.62 0.62
N ASN A 189 4.98 -16.63 -0.54
CA ASN A 189 4.07 -17.68 -1.02
C ASN A 189 3.01 -18.09 0.02
N ARG A 190 2.47 -17.08 0.74
CA ARG A 190 1.48 -17.28 1.81
C ARG A 190 0.18 -17.84 1.22
N PRO A 191 -0.36 -18.95 1.76
CA PRO A 191 -1.67 -19.45 1.36
C PRO A 191 -2.77 -18.45 1.72
N ARG A 192 -3.91 -18.52 1.03
CA ARG A 192 -5.13 -17.73 1.29
C ARG A 192 -5.85 -18.22 2.56
N PRO A 193 -6.71 -17.42 3.20
CA PRO A 193 -7.45 -17.81 4.41
C PRO A 193 -8.17 -19.16 4.30
N TYR A 194 -8.97 -19.32 3.25
CA TYR A 194 -9.75 -20.54 2.98
C TYR A 194 -8.91 -21.77 2.64
N GLN A 195 -7.58 -21.62 2.46
CA GLN A 195 -6.66 -22.75 2.28
C GLN A 195 -6.14 -23.28 3.61
N LEU A 196 -6.23 -22.51 4.70
CA LEU A 196 -5.91 -22.95 6.06
C LEU A 196 -7.16 -23.27 6.88
N GLU A 197 -8.31 -22.68 6.55
CA GLU A 197 -9.58 -22.82 7.26
C GLU A 197 -10.70 -23.17 6.27
N SER A 198 -11.08 -24.45 6.23
CA SER A 198 -12.08 -24.96 5.28
C SER A 198 -13.51 -24.47 5.54
N ARG A 199 -13.78 -23.92 6.74
CA ARG A 199 -15.08 -23.29 7.05
C ARG A 199 -15.29 -21.93 6.37
N LEU A 200 -14.22 -21.29 5.90
CA LEU A 200 -14.32 -20.05 5.14
C LEU A 200 -14.84 -20.32 3.72
N GLN A 201 -15.85 -19.57 3.32
CA GLN A 201 -16.49 -19.59 2.00
C GLN A 201 -16.19 -18.23 1.33
N PRO A 202 -15.08 -18.13 0.57
CA PRO A 202 -14.69 -16.88 -0.06
C PRO A 202 -15.69 -16.50 -1.16
N MET A 203 -15.97 -15.21 -1.29
CA MET A 203 -16.92 -14.65 -2.26
C MET A 203 -16.31 -14.40 -3.64
N GLU A 204 -15.02 -14.61 -3.78
CA GLU A 204 -14.27 -14.57 -5.03
C GLU A 204 -13.09 -15.55 -4.97
N GLN A 205 -12.49 -15.88 -6.11
CA GLN A 205 -11.25 -16.65 -6.14
C GLN A 205 -10.03 -15.75 -6.33
N ALA A 206 -9.11 -15.79 -5.37
CA ALA A 206 -7.85 -15.10 -5.53
C ALA A 206 -6.85 -15.93 -6.35
N THR A 207 -6.19 -15.27 -7.31
CA THR A 207 -5.31 -15.89 -8.30
C THR A 207 -3.82 -15.58 -8.07
N SER A 208 -3.41 -15.36 -6.83
CA SER A 208 -2.01 -15.13 -6.42
C SER A 208 -1.83 -15.40 -4.91
N PRO A 209 -0.60 -15.53 -4.39
CA PRO A 209 -0.36 -15.64 -2.95
C PRO A 209 -0.89 -14.45 -2.14
N SER A 210 -1.13 -14.62 -0.84
CA SER A 210 -1.88 -13.66 -0.02
C SER A 210 -1.10 -12.40 0.38
N TYR A 211 0.14 -12.53 0.83
CA TYR A 211 0.86 -11.46 1.52
C TYR A 211 1.95 -10.75 0.68
N PRO A 212 1.99 -9.40 0.64
CA PRO A 212 0.98 -8.46 1.14
C PRO A 212 -0.24 -8.37 0.21
N SER A 213 -1.35 -7.77 0.64
CA SER A 213 -2.53 -7.55 -0.23
C SER A 213 -2.18 -6.67 -1.44
N SER A 214 -2.46 -7.12 -2.67
CA SER A 214 -2.18 -6.34 -3.89
C SER A 214 -3.17 -5.17 -4.06
N HIS A 215 -4.45 -5.38 -3.77
CA HIS A 215 -5.47 -4.33 -3.81
C HIS A 215 -5.17 -3.25 -2.77
N GLY A 216 -4.85 -3.67 -1.53
CA GLY A 216 -4.44 -2.74 -0.49
C GLY A 216 -3.16 -2.00 -0.86
N ALA A 217 -2.17 -2.69 -1.45
CA ALA A 217 -0.90 -2.08 -1.83
C ALA A 217 -1.11 -0.98 -2.87
N ALA A 218 -1.86 -1.27 -3.94
CA ALA A 218 -2.20 -0.30 -4.98
C ALA A 218 -2.99 0.90 -4.40
N ALA A 219 -4.00 0.64 -3.57
CA ALA A 219 -4.84 1.69 -2.98
C ALA A 219 -4.05 2.60 -2.04
N TYR A 220 -3.20 2.04 -1.18
CA TYR A 220 -2.36 2.83 -0.27
C TYR A 220 -1.25 3.61 -1.01
N VAL A 221 -0.68 3.08 -2.10
CA VAL A 221 0.27 3.85 -2.93
C VAL A 221 -0.39 5.13 -3.44
N ASN A 222 -1.62 5.03 -3.97
CA ASN A 222 -2.40 6.19 -4.39
C ASN A 222 -2.69 7.13 -3.21
N ALA A 223 -3.19 6.61 -2.08
CA ALA A 223 -3.51 7.44 -0.92
C ALA A 223 -2.30 8.24 -0.43
N TYR A 224 -1.13 7.61 -0.33
CA TYR A 224 0.09 8.29 0.11
C TYR A 224 0.55 9.33 -0.90
N LEU A 225 0.55 9.03 -2.21
CA LEU A 225 0.91 10.03 -3.23
C LEU A 225 -0.06 11.22 -3.24
N PHE A 226 -1.37 10.97 -3.15
CA PHE A 226 -2.36 12.04 -3.11
C PHE A 226 -2.28 12.86 -1.83
N SER A 227 -1.86 12.25 -0.71
CA SER A 227 -1.54 12.98 0.52
C SER A 227 -0.35 13.92 0.37
N GLU A 228 0.60 13.66 -0.55
CA GLU A 228 1.68 14.59 -0.88
C GLU A 228 1.21 15.74 -1.80
N LEU A 229 0.09 15.56 -2.52
CA LEU A 229 -0.54 16.62 -3.34
C LEU A 229 -1.40 17.54 -2.47
N GLU A 230 -2.31 16.96 -1.70
CA GLU A 230 -3.30 17.67 -0.87
C GLU A 230 -3.31 17.09 0.56
N PRO A 231 -2.39 17.54 1.44
CA PRO A 231 -2.23 16.99 2.78
C PRO A 231 -3.48 17.08 3.66
N GLN A 232 -4.34 18.09 3.42
CA GLN A 232 -5.56 18.31 4.21
C GLN A 232 -6.59 17.18 4.02
N LEU A 233 -6.58 16.52 2.86
CA LEU A 233 -7.48 15.40 2.55
C LEU A 233 -6.84 14.03 2.82
N ALA A 234 -5.62 13.99 3.34
CA ALA A 234 -4.91 12.73 3.63
C ALA A 234 -5.74 11.73 4.46
N PRO A 235 -6.46 12.14 5.55
CA PRO A 235 -7.30 11.21 6.30
C PRO A 235 -8.38 10.55 5.44
N LEU A 236 -8.97 11.28 4.48
CA LEU A 236 -10.02 10.76 3.59
C LEU A 236 -9.45 9.77 2.57
N TYR A 237 -8.31 10.09 1.94
CA TYR A 237 -7.65 9.18 1.01
C TYR A 237 -7.25 7.87 1.70
N LEU A 238 -6.74 7.97 2.91
CA LEU A 238 -6.28 6.81 3.68
C LEU A 238 -7.46 5.97 4.18
N THR A 239 -8.60 6.60 4.50
CA THR A 239 -9.86 5.90 4.77
C THR A 239 -10.33 5.12 3.55
N LYS A 240 -10.30 5.71 2.35
CA LYS A 240 -10.66 5.00 1.11
C LYS A 240 -9.72 3.84 0.79
N ALA A 241 -8.41 4.00 0.99
CA ALA A 241 -7.47 2.89 0.82
C ALA A 241 -7.70 1.76 1.84
N PHE A 242 -8.06 2.10 3.07
CA PHE A 242 -8.48 1.12 4.06
C PHE A 242 -9.75 0.38 3.61
N GLN A 243 -10.77 1.07 3.10
CA GLN A 243 -12.00 0.43 2.60
C GLN A 243 -11.70 -0.57 1.47
N VAL A 244 -10.87 -0.20 0.49
CA VAL A 244 -10.43 -1.12 -0.59
C VAL A 244 -9.64 -2.32 -0.06
N THR A 245 -8.88 -2.14 1.02
CA THR A 245 -8.13 -3.23 1.64
C THR A 245 -9.04 -4.16 2.44
N HIS A 246 -9.93 -3.58 3.24
CA HIS A 246 -10.84 -4.31 4.13
C HIS A 246 -11.93 -5.06 3.35
N SER A 247 -12.31 -4.59 2.16
CA SER A 247 -13.20 -5.34 1.27
C SER A 247 -12.69 -6.76 0.99
N ARG A 248 -11.36 -6.95 0.94
CA ARG A 248 -10.72 -8.25 0.70
C ARG A 248 -10.87 -9.20 1.88
N GLU A 249 -10.96 -8.68 3.10
CA GLU A 249 -11.31 -9.44 4.30
C GLU A 249 -12.80 -9.79 4.30
N ILE A 250 -13.67 -8.84 3.94
CA ILE A 250 -15.11 -9.07 3.80
C ILE A 250 -15.39 -10.18 2.78
N LEU A 251 -14.65 -10.21 1.67
CA LEU A 251 -14.75 -11.26 0.64
C LEU A 251 -14.06 -12.57 1.05
N GLY A 252 -13.30 -12.59 2.15
CA GLY A 252 -12.68 -13.78 2.71
C GLY A 252 -11.38 -14.24 2.03
N VAL A 253 -10.68 -13.34 1.33
CA VAL A 253 -9.50 -13.72 0.52
C VAL A 253 -8.16 -13.20 1.05
N ASP A 254 -8.16 -12.20 1.92
CA ASP A 254 -6.96 -11.66 2.56
C ASP A 254 -7.08 -11.78 4.08
N TYR A 255 -5.93 -11.96 4.74
CA TYR A 255 -5.82 -11.83 6.19
C TYR A 255 -5.69 -10.35 6.57
N PRO A 256 -6.10 -9.97 7.80
CA PRO A 256 -5.81 -8.65 8.35
C PRO A 256 -4.33 -8.22 8.23
N SER A 257 -3.38 -9.12 8.50
CA SER A 257 -1.95 -8.85 8.31
C SER A 257 -1.52 -8.64 6.85
N ASP A 258 -2.26 -9.17 5.86
CA ASP A 258 -1.97 -8.87 4.45
C ASP A 258 -2.26 -7.41 4.13
N GLY A 259 -3.36 -6.87 4.67
CA GLY A 259 -3.74 -5.47 4.54
C GLY A 259 -2.77 -4.54 5.26
N GLU A 260 -2.37 -4.87 6.49
CA GLU A 260 -1.37 -4.11 7.22
C GLU A 260 0.01 -4.14 6.55
N GLY A 261 0.43 -5.32 6.05
CA GLY A 261 1.65 -5.46 5.26
C GLY A 261 1.63 -4.58 4.01
N ALA A 262 0.49 -4.52 3.32
CA ALA A 262 0.30 -3.66 2.15
C ALA A 262 0.41 -2.16 2.50
N ARG A 263 -0.20 -1.73 3.61
CA ARG A 263 -0.12 -0.34 4.10
C ARG A 263 1.30 0.09 4.44
N ILE A 264 2.05 -0.76 5.14
CA ILE A 264 3.46 -0.52 5.50
C ILE A 264 4.32 -0.47 4.23
N TRP A 265 4.15 -1.46 3.36
CA TRP A 265 4.89 -1.55 2.11
C TRP A 265 4.66 -0.32 1.23
N ALA A 266 3.42 0.10 1.05
CA ALA A 266 3.08 1.26 0.23
C ALA A 266 3.74 2.54 0.74
N ARG A 267 3.82 2.75 2.07
CA ARG A 267 4.52 3.93 2.62
C ARG A 267 6.02 3.89 2.34
N ARG A 268 6.64 2.71 2.47
CA ARG A 268 8.07 2.49 2.14
C ARG A 268 8.33 2.73 0.66
N PHE A 269 7.49 2.16 -0.20
CA PHE A 269 7.57 2.33 -1.64
C PHE A 269 7.43 3.78 -2.07
N VAL A 270 6.43 4.52 -1.55
CA VAL A 270 6.28 5.95 -1.86
C VAL A 270 7.44 6.79 -1.30
N ASN A 271 8.01 6.43 -0.14
CA ASN A 271 9.23 7.07 0.37
C ASN A 271 10.43 6.85 -0.56
N TYR A 272 10.63 5.61 -1.01
CA TYR A 272 11.65 5.26 -1.99
C TYR A 272 11.49 6.10 -3.27
N LEU A 273 10.27 6.17 -3.82
CA LEU A 273 9.98 6.98 -5.00
C LEU A 273 10.31 8.46 -4.77
N LEU A 274 9.87 9.03 -3.65
CA LEU A 274 10.13 10.45 -3.34
C LEU A 274 11.62 10.77 -3.13
N GLY A 275 12.47 9.77 -2.87
CA GLY A 275 13.92 9.88 -2.84
C GLY A 275 14.61 9.65 -4.20
N ASN A 276 13.89 9.11 -5.20
CA ASN A 276 14.45 8.76 -6.50
C ASN A 276 14.51 9.99 -7.45
N PRO A 277 15.68 10.37 -8.00
CA PRO A 277 15.82 11.56 -8.86
C PRO A 277 14.96 11.53 -10.13
N THR A 278 14.82 10.36 -10.76
CA THR A 278 13.98 10.19 -11.96
C THR A 278 12.51 10.42 -11.62
N PHE A 279 12.04 9.82 -10.53
CA PHE A 279 10.69 10.06 -10.04
C PHE A 279 10.48 11.53 -9.67
N GLN A 280 11.42 12.17 -8.97
CA GLN A 280 11.31 13.59 -8.58
C GLN A 280 11.12 14.50 -9.80
N LYS A 281 11.80 14.22 -10.91
CA LYS A 281 11.63 14.95 -12.17
C LYS A 281 10.20 14.83 -12.70
N ASP A 282 9.70 13.60 -12.84
CA ASP A 282 8.35 13.36 -13.35
C ASP A 282 7.27 13.90 -12.39
N TRP A 283 7.49 13.73 -11.08
CA TRP A 283 6.64 14.24 -10.01
C TRP A 283 6.53 15.76 -10.01
N LYS A 284 7.62 16.49 -10.29
CA LYS A 284 7.60 17.95 -10.42
C LYS A 284 6.65 18.40 -11.52
N VAL A 285 6.66 17.71 -12.67
CA VAL A 285 5.79 18.04 -13.81
C VAL A 285 4.33 17.71 -13.50
N ALA A 286 4.05 16.50 -12.98
CA ALA A 286 2.69 16.11 -12.60
C ALA A 286 2.10 17.03 -11.51
N ARG A 287 2.91 17.47 -10.54
CA ARG A 287 2.49 18.44 -9.52
C ARG A 287 2.19 19.83 -10.10
N ALA A 288 2.89 20.25 -11.16
CA ALA A 288 2.60 21.52 -11.81
C ALA A 288 1.24 21.48 -12.52
N GLU A 289 0.95 20.39 -13.24
CA GLU A 289 -0.38 20.15 -13.84
C GLU A 289 -1.47 20.16 -12.76
N TRP A 290 -1.31 19.35 -11.71
CA TRP A 290 -2.27 19.31 -10.60
C TRP A 290 -2.52 20.68 -10.00
N LYS A 291 -1.47 21.48 -9.70
CA LYS A 291 -1.63 22.83 -9.15
C LYS A 291 -2.42 23.75 -10.09
N GLN A 292 -2.20 23.65 -11.39
CA GLN A 292 -2.90 24.49 -12.36
C GLN A 292 -4.40 24.14 -12.42
N VAL A 293 -4.72 22.85 -12.46
CA VAL A 293 -6.12 22.37 -12.48
C VAL A 293 -6.81 22.65 -11.12
N ARG A 294 -6.10 22.45 -10.00
CA ARG A 294 -6.60 22.72 -8.65
C ARG A 294 -6.99 24.18 -8.41
N LYS A 295 -6.35 25.15 -9.09
CA LYS A 295 -6.70 26.59 -9.00
C LYS A 295 -8.07 26.90 -9.56
N VAL A 296 -8.48 26.21 -10.63
CA VAL A 296 -9.79 26.40 -11.27
C VAL A 296 -10.88 25.55 -10.63
N HIS A 297 -10.51 24.63 -9.73
CA HIS A 297 -11.42 23.79 -8.95
C HIS A 297 -11.11 23.90 -7.45
N PRO A 298 -11.54 24.99 -6.78
CA PRO A 298 -11.36 25.14 -5.34
C PRO A 298 -12.06 24.01 -4.58
N ILE A 299 -11.33 23.32 -3.70
CA ILE A 299 -11.90 22.43 -2.68
C ILE A 299 -12.32 23.31 -1.52
N THR A 300 -13.61 23.28 -1.19
CA THR A 300 -14.16 23.89 0.01
C THR A 300 -13.96 22.92 1.17
N TYR A 301 -13.31 23.39 2.24
CA TYR A 301 -13.08 22.61 3.46
C TYR A 301 -14.18 22.86 4.49
#